data_AF-A0A5B0MBF2-F1
#
_entry.id   AF-A0A5B0MBF2-F1
#
_cell.length_a   1.000
_cell.length_b   1.000
_cell.length_c   1.000
_cell.angle_alpha   90.00
_cell.angle_beta   90.00
_cell.angle_gamma   90.00
#
_symmetry.space_group_name_H-M   'P 1'
#
loop_
_entity.id
_entity.type
_entity.pdbx_description
1 polymer ?
#
loop_
_entity_poly.entity_id
_entity_poly.type
_entity_poly.pdbx_seq_one_letter_code
_entity_poly.pdbx_strand_id
1 'polypeptide(L)'
;MLIKKILCYLATPSLIWAQAIPGPPDPQLVGSIPCLHVNRSPYQYYRLCNTDYTCHNRHLHTCGESLRLEVQRCTNCNDERNLCFLDRCRIHPTKSCPFDVA
;
A
#
# COMPACT_ATOMS: atom_id res chain seq x y z
N MET A 1 -12.97 -27.50 -34.70
CA MET A 1 -13.00 -27.25 -33.23
C MET A 1 -11.79 -26.41 -32.79
N LEU A 2 -11.63 -25.17 -33.28
CA LEU A 2 -10.47 -24.32 -32.97
C LEU A 2 -10.78 -23.11 -32.05
N ILE A 3 -12.07 -22.78 -31.87
CA ILE A 3 -12.50 -21.54 -31.22
C ILE A 3 -12.38 -21.60 -29.67
N LYS A 4 -12.34 -22.79 -29.07
CA LYS A 4 -12.31 -22.94 -27.60
C LYS A 4 -10.94 -22.66 -26.96
N LYS A 5 -9.83 -22.70 -27.70
CA LYS A 5 -8.48 -22.55 -27.11
C LYS A 5 -8.00 -21.09 -27.00
N ILE A 6 -8.61 -20.16 -27.72
CA ILE A 6 -8.14 -18.77 -27.79
C ILE A 6 -8.71 -17.91 -26.63
N LEU A 7 -9.87 -18.28 -26.10
CA LEU A 7 -10.52 -17.55 -24.98
C LEU A 7 -9.75 -17.65 -23.65
N CYS A 8 -8.93 -18.68 -23.44
CA CYS A 8 -8.16 -18.83 -22.19
C CYS A 8 -6.95 -17.88 -22.10
N TYR A 9 -6.45 -17.35 -23.23
CA TYR A 9 -5.26 -16.47 -23.24
C TYR A 9 -5.59 -14.99 -22.99
N LEU A 10 -6.85 -14.60 -23.16
CA LEU A 10 -7.29 -13.21 -22.95
C LEU A 10 -7.69 -12.92 -21.50
N ALA A 11 -7.91 -13.96 -20.68
CA ALA A 11 -8.36 -13.82 -19.29
C ALA A 11 -7.21 -13.81 -18.27
N THR A 12 -5.99 -14.17 -18.66
CA THR A 12 -4.83 -14.25 -17.77
C THR A 12 -4.21 -12.90 -17.35
N PRO A 13 -4.20 -11.81 -18.15
CA PRO A 13 -3.54 -10.57 -17.73
C PRO A 13 -4.25 -9.84 -16.57
N SER A 14 -5.56 -10.02 -16.41
CA SER A 14 -6.37 -9.29 -15.42
C SER A 14 -6.23 -9.81 -13.98
N LEU A 15 -5.70 -11.02 -13.78
CA LEU A 15 -5.51 -11.60 -12.44
C LEU A 15 -4.22 -11.14 -11.74
N ILE A 16 -3.23 -10.62 -12.48
CA ILE A 16 -1.93 -10.23 -11.90
C ILE A 16 -2.01 -8.86 -11.22
N TRP A 17 -2.93 -7.99 -11.63
CA TRP A 17 -3.04 -6.62 -11.08
C TRP A 17 -4.06 -6.46 -9.94
N ALA A 18 -4.85 -7.48 -9.64
CA ALA A 18 -5.89 -7.38 -8.61
C ALA A 18 -5.39 -7.46 -7.16
N GLN A 19 -4.09 -7.66 -6.92
CA GLN A 19 -3.55 -7.90 -5.57
C GLN A 19 -2.92 -6.69 -4.89
N ALA A 20 -2.73 -5.57 -5.59
CA ALA A 20 -2.24 -4.36 -4.97
C ALA A 20 -3.41 -3.61 -4.33
N ILE A 21 -3.44 -3.53 -3.00
CA ILE A 21 -4.36 -2.63 -2.29
C ILE A 21 -3.84 -1.21 -2.53
N PRO A 22 -4.59 -0.33 -3.22
CA PRO A 22 -4.19 1.05 -3.39
C PRO A 22 -3.99 1.67 -2.00
N GLY A 23 -2.80 2.21 -1.74
CA GLY A 23 -2.56 2.97 -0.51
C GLY A 23 -3.42 4.24 -0.50
N PRO A 24 -3.72 4.82 0.69
CA PRO A 24 -4.25 6.17 0.77
C PRO A 24 -3.37 7.14 -0.04
N PRO A 25 -3.96 8.13 -0.72
CA PRO A 25 -3.22 9.12 -1.48
C PRO A 25 -2.21 9.83 -0.57
N ASP A 26 -0.96 9.95 -1.01
CA ASP A 26 0.08 10.61 -0.22
C ASP A 26 -0.26 12.11 -0.11
N PRO A 27 -0.46 12.67 1.09
CA PRO A 27 -0.77 14.09 1.27
C PRO A 27 0.36 15.02 0.82
N GLN A 28 1.58 14.52 0.57
CA GLN A 28 2.71 15.32 0.09
C GLN A 28 2.63 15.71 -1.40
N LEU A 29 1.69 15.14 -2.16
CA LEU A 29 1.54 15.41 -3.60
C LEU A 29 0.68 16.65 -3.93
N VAL A 30 0.09 17.31 -2.93
CA VAL A 30 -0.67 18.55 -3.12
C VAL A 30 0.30 19.72 -3.30
N GLY A 31 0.92 19.83 -4.48
CA GLY A 31 1.77 20.96 -4.86
C GLY A 31 3.18 20.60 -5.39
N SER A 32 3.57 19.32 -5.39
CA SER A 32 4.87 18.90 -5.92
C SER A 32 4.84 18.80 -7.45
N ILE A 33 5.76 19.50 -8.12
CA ILE A 33 5.96 19.39 -9.58
C ILE A 33 6.27 17.92 -9.92
N PRO A 34 5.52 17.29 -10.84
CA PRO A 34 5.74 15.90 -11.19
C PRO A 34 7.15 15.73 -11.77
N CYS A 35 7.92 14.79 -11.22
CA CYS A 35 9.21 14.41 -11.80
C CYS A 35 9.04 13.96 -13.26
N LEU A 36 9.76 14.62 -14.17
CA LEU A 36 9.76 14.33 -15.62
C LEU A 36 10.70 13.20 -16.03
N HIS A 37 11.55 12.71 -15.13
CA HIS A 37 12.44 11.59 -15.43
C HIS A 37 11.66 10.29 -15.66
N VAL A 38 12.02 9.59 -16.73
CA VAL A 38 11.38 8.33 -17.14
C VAL A 38 11.89 7.15 -16.32
N ASN A 39 13.17 7.16 -15.94
CA ASN A 39 13.79 6.03 -15.25
C ASN A 39 13.34 5.97 -13.79
N ARG A 40 12.54 4.93 -13.49
CA ARG A 40 12.13 4.56 -12.15
C ARG A 40 12.45 3.09 -11.90
N SER A 41 12.76 2.77 -10.65
CA SER A 41 12.98 1.41 -10.19
C SER A 41 12.07 1.10 -9.00
N PRO A 42 11.64 -0.16 -8.84
CA PRO A 42 10.95 -0.58 -7.63
C PRO A 42 11.88 -0.40 -6.42
N TYR A 43 11.37 0.22 -5.37
CA TYR A 43 12.06 0.38 -4.09
C TYR A 43 11.10 -0.02 -2.96
N GLN A 44 11.59 -0.86 -2.06
CA GLN A 44 10.81 -1.37 -0.94
C GLN A 44 11.35 -0.82 0.38
N TYR A 45 10.44 -0.39 1.25
CA TYR A 45 10.78 0.06 2.60
C TYR A 45 9.61 -0.17 3.56
N TYR A 46 9.83 0.10 4.85
CA TYR A 46 8.80 0.02 5.88
C TYR A 46 8.26 1.43 6.21
N ARG A 47 6.94 1.58 6.26
CA ARG A 47 6.26 2.78 6.76
C ARG A 47 5.26 2.36 7.84
N LEU A 48 5.02 3.25 8.81
CA LEU A 48 3.99 3.02 9.82
C LEU A 48 2.61 3.01 9.15
N CYS A 49 1.80 2.03 9.52
CA CYS A 49 0.38 2.03 9.23
C CYS A 49 -0.27 3.17 10.02
N ASN A 50 -1.09 4.00 9.36
CA ASN A 50 -1.81 5.09 10.02
C ASN A 50 -3.32 4.83 10.07
N THR A 51 -3.74 3.55 10.12
CA THR A 51 -5.15 3.18 10.21
C THR A 51 -5.65 3.41 11.64
N ASP A 52 -6.71 4.19 11.78
CA ASP A 52 -7.35 4.40 13.07
C ASP A 52 -8.20 3.19 13.48
N TYR A 53 -8.20 2.90 14.78
CA TYR A 53 -8.98 1.83 15.40
C TYR A 53 -9.47 2.22 16.79
N THR A 54 -10.56 1.58 17.21
CA THR A 54 -11.10 1.74 18.56
C THR A 54 -10.67 0.55 19.42
N CYS A 55 -10.00 0.78 20.56
CA CYS A 55 -9.65 -0.30 21.49
C CYS A 55 -10.89 -0.81 22.26
N HIS A 56 -10.73 -1.90 23.01
CA HIS A 56 -11.79 -2.47 23.84
C HIS A 56 -12.39 -1.47 24.86
N ASN A 57 -11.58 -0.53 25.38
CA ASN A 57 -12.04 0.55 26.27
C ASN A 57 -12.65 1.75 25.53
N ARG A 58 -12.96 1.62 24.24
CA ARG A 58 -13.56 2.65 23.38
C ARG A 58 -12.69 3.89 23.11
N HIS A 59 -11.38 3.82 23.37
CA HIS A 59 -10.46 4.88 22.99
C HIS A 59 -10.05 4.76 21.51
N LEU A 60 -9.92 5.90 20.83
CA LEU A 60 -9.42 5.99 19.47
C LEU A 60 -7.89 5.96 19.48
N HIS A 61 -7.31 5.10 18.64
CA HIS A 61 -5.87 4.97 18.47
C HIS A 61 -5.54 4.89 16.99
N THR A 62 -4.33 5.34 16.64
CA THR A 62 -3.76 5.11 15.31
C THR A 62 -2.87 3.88 15.37
N CYS A 63 -2.92 3.03 14.34
CA CYS A 63 -1.99 1.92 14.19
C CYS A 63 -0.54 2.43 14.28
N GLY A 64 0.36 1.57 14.76
CA GLY A 64 1.80 1.82 14.76
C GLY A 64 2.57 0.66 14.14
N GLU A 65 1.88 -0.30 13.51
CA GLU A 65 2.55 -1.45 12.89
C GLU A 65 3.34 -0.99 11.66
N SER A 66 4.58 -1.44 11.57
CA SER A 66 5.42 -1.19 10.39
C SER A 66 4.99 -2.14 9.27
N LEU A 67 4.46 -1.58 8.19
CA LEU A 67 4.05 -2.32 7.00
C LEU A 67 5.09 -2.15 5.91
N ARG A 68 5.40 -3.25 5.22
CA ARG A 68 6.22 -3.19 4.01
C ARG A 68 5.41 -2.60 2.87
N LEU A 69 6.03 -1.68 2.15
CA LEU A 69 5.46 -1.07 0.96
C LEU A 69 6.46 -1.09 -0.19
N GLU A 70 5.93 -1.03 -1.40
CA GLU A 70 6.66 -0.85 -2.63
C GLU A 70 6.25 0.46 -3.29
N VAL A 71 7.24 1.19 -3.81
CA VAL A 71 7.08 2.39 -4.64
C VAL A 71 7.91 2.29 -5.91
N GLN A 72 7.52 3.06 -6.90
CA GLN A 72 8.35 3.38 -8.07
C GLN A 72 9.14 4.65 -7.79
N ARG A 73 10.41 4.49 -7.42
CA ARG A 73 11.32 5.60 -7.10
C ARG A 73 12.14 6.00 -8.33
N CYS A 74 12.16 7.30 -8.63
CA CYS A 74 13.03 7.87 -9.65
C CYS A 74 14.50 7.71 -9.25
N THR A 75 15.32 7.18 -10.15
CA THR A 75 16.76 6.94 -9.88
C THR A 75 17.58 8.23 -9.80
N ASN A 76 17.05 9.34 -10.31
CA ASN A 76 17.79 10.61 -10.40
C ASN A 76 17.44 11.60 -9.28
N CYS A 77 16.18 11.64 -8.83
CA CYS A 77 15.72 12.64 -7.86
C CYS A 77 14.93 12.05 -6.67
N ASN A 78 14.89 10.72 -6.55
CA ASN A 78 14.18 10.00 -5.49
C ASN A 78 12.66 10.26 -5.41
N ASP A 79 12.07 10.91 -6.41
CA ASP A 79 10.61 11.09 -6.50
C ASP A 79 9.90 9.72 -6.49
N GLU A 80 8.94 9.55 -5.58
CA GLU A 80 8.21 8.30 -5.37
C GLU A 80 6.81 8.37 -5.99
N ARG A 81 6.40 7.29 -6.64
CA ARG A 81 5.03 7.11 -7.15
C ARG A 81 4.55 5.69 -6.95
N ASN A 82 3.26 5.46 -7.20
CA ASN A 82 2.64 4.13 -7.19
C ASN A 82 2.88 3.40 -5.87
N LEU A 83 2.52 4.05 -4.77
CA LEU A 83 2.63 3.47 -3.44
C LEU A 83 1.65 2.29 -3.30
N CYS A 84 2.20 1.12 -3.01
CA CYS A 84 1.46 -0.10 -2.80
C CYS A 84 1.91 -0.77 -1.50
N PHE A 85 0.98 -1.03 -0.59
CA PHE A 85 1.28 -1.82 0.61
C PHE A 85 1.35 -3.31 0.23
N LEU A 86 2.47 -3.96 0.59
CA LEU A 86 2.67 -5.40 0.38
C LEU A 86 2.06 -6.22 1.52
N ASP A 87 1.98 -5.62 2.71
CA ASP A 87 1.41 -6.24 3.90
C ASP A 87 0.08 -5.57 4.26
N ARG A 88 -0.86 -6.36 4.81
CA ARG A 88 -2.12 -5.84 5.34
C ARG A 88 -1.95 -5.46 6.81
N CYS A 89 -2.54 -4.33 7.20
CA CYS A 89 -2.73 -3.98 8.60
C CYS A 89 -3.57 -5.07 9.30
N ARG A 90 -3.08 -5.62 10.42
CA ARG A 90 -3.73 -6.73 11.14
C ARG A 90 -4.48 -6.29 12.40
N ILE A 91 -4.84 -5.00 12.51
CA ILE A 91 -5.58 -4.54 13.68
C ILE A 91 -6.89 -5.31 13.81
N HIS A 92 -7.02 -6.00 14.94
CA HIS A 92 -8.27 -6.53 15.44
C HIS A 92 -8.96 -5.49 16.35
N PRO A 93 -10.30 -5.38 16.33
CA PRO A 93 -11.05 -4.52 17.25
C PRO A 93 -10.90 -4.91 18.73
N THR A 94 -10.23 -6.02 19.03
CA THR A 94 -9.94 -6.51 20.39
C THR A 94 -8.59 -6.06 20.95
N LYS A 95 -7.82 -5.22 20.24
CA LYS A 95 -6.49 -4.80 20.71
C LYS A 95 -6.62 -3.97 22.00
N SER A 96 -5.76 -4.28 22.98
CA SER A 96 -5.66 -3.52 24.23
C SER A 96 -5.20 -2.09 23.97
N CYS A 97 -5.59 -1.15 24.82
CA CYS A 97 -5.13 0.23 24.66
C CYS A 97 -3.63 0.26 25.04
N PRO A 98 -2.76 0.87 24.23
CA PRO A 98 -1.30 0.81 24.41
C PRO A 98 -0.80 1.53 25.67
N PHE A 99 -1.63 2.38 26.27
CA PHE A 99 -1.33 3.12 27.49
C PHE A 99 -1.87 2.44 28.76
N ASP A 100 -2.62 1.34 28.63
CA ASP A 100 -3.04 0.49 29.76
C ASP A 100 -1.89 -0.44 30.21
N VAL A 101 -0.68 0.12 30.33
CA VAL A 101 0.42 -0.57 31.00
C VAL A 101 0.14 -0.42 32.50
N ALA A 102 -0.16 -1.55 33.13
CA ALA A 102 -0.34 -1.71 34.57
C ALA A 102 0.84 -1.15 35.39
#